data_AF-A0AAE0KEG6-F1
#
_entry.id   AF-A0AAE0KEG6-F1
#
_cell.length_a   1.000
_cell.length_b   1.000
_cell.length_c   1.000
_cell.angle_alpha   90.00
_cell.angle_beta   90.00
_cell.angle_gamma   90.00
#
_symmetry.space_group_name_H-M   'P 1'
#
loop_
_entity.id
_entity.type
_entity.pdbx_description
1 polymer ?
#
loop_
_entity_poly.entity_id
_entity_poly.type
_entity_poly.pdbx_seq_one_letter_code
_entity_poly.pdbx_strand_id
1 'polypeptide(L)'
;MDARGEIVKWQDSLSRDEGIGIEADGSSSSTPDGLTTRLRTAASQIRSLEREYDYLRLWADGYGLFSGELDKILAASKRLRHSTNRLLVGICQTLSDNDLKEDDRRSLSLKSARVRDITEAAVYILRGDEGSDNDSDAESDSESARGTSSIEDIIDDLKTNIQCLVDLGPRYEEPIQDKAVAEEEAVSAPQPTIHWDLA
;
A
#
# COMPACT_ATOMS: atom_id res chain seq x y z
N MET A 1 -7.11 -9.34 -25.92
CA MET A 1 -7.13 -8.05 -26.63
C MET A 1 -6.15 -7.14 -25.91
N ASP A 2 -5.06 -6.79 -26.58
CA ASP A 2 -3.92 -6.07 -25.99
C ASP A 2 -4.10 -4.55 -26.22
N ALA A 3 -4.51 -3.85 -25.17
CA ALA A 3 -4.80 -2.42 -25.19
C ALA A 3 -3.58 -1.56 -25.60
N ARG A 4 -2.35 -2.06 -25.40
CA ARG A 4 -1.14 -1.37 -25.86
C ARG A 4 -1.04 -1.33 -27.39
N GLY A 5 -1.46 -2.41 -28.05
CA GLY A 5 -1.44 -2.49 -29.52
C GLY A 5 -2.40 -1.50 -30.19
N GLU A 6 -3.56 -1.26 -29.58
CA GLU A 6 -4.52 -0.30 -30.11
C GLU A 6 -4.04 1.15 -29.91
N ILE A 7 -3.45 1.47 -28.75
CA ILE A 7 -2.94 2.83 -28.47
C ILE A 7 -1.83 3.23 -29.45
N VAL A 8 -0.89 2.32 -29.76
CA VAL A 8 0.17 2.59 -30.74
C VAL A 8 -0.42 2.79 -32.14
N LYS A 9 -1.45 2.02 -32.51
CA LYS A 9 -2.12 2.14 -33.82
C LYS A 9 -2.86 3.48 -33.97
N TRP A 10 -3.47 3.98 -32.90
CA TRP A 10 -4.10 5.31 -32.88
C TRP A 10 -3.08 6.44 -33.00
N GLN A 11 -1.91 6.28 -32.37
CA GLN A 11 -0.84 7.28 -32.39
C GLN A 11 -0.15 7.38 -33.77
N ASP A 12 -0.01 6.25 -34.47
CA ASP A 12 0.54 6.18 -35.84
C ASP A 12 -0.45 6.72 -36.89
N SER A 13 -1.76 6.54 -36.66
CA SER A 13 -2.81 7.11 -37.51
C SER A 13 -2.88 8.63 -37.42
N LEU A 14 -2.57 9.21 -36.25
CA LEU A 14 -2.52 10.65 -36.04
C LEU A 14 -1.31 11.32 -36.73
N SER A 15 -0.19 10.60 -36.84
CA SER A 15 1.04 11.13 -37.46
C SER A 15 0.99 11.17 -39.00
N ARG A 16 0.01 10.48 -39.59
CA ARG A 16 -0.14 10.36 -41.05
C ARG A 16 -1.05 11.44 -41.67
N ASP A 17 -1.80 12.18 -40.85
CA ASP A 17 -2.77 13.18 -41.32
C ASP A 17 -2.20 14.63 -41.34
N GLU A 18 -1.02 14.85 -40.76
CA GLU A 18 -0.28 16.13 -40.76
C GLU A 18 0.48 16.38 -42.10
N GLY A 19 -0.11 15.95 -43.21
CA GLY A 19 0.53 15.90 -44.52
C GLY A 19 -0.22 16.63 -45.63
N ILE A 20 -0.91 17.75 -45.34
CA ILE A 20 -1.53 18.58 -46.40
C ILE A 20 -1.29 20.08 -46.14
N GLY A 21 -0.42 20.65 -46.99
CA GLY A 21 -0.56 22.00 -47.56
C GLY A 21 -0.53 23.19 -46.60
N ILE A 22 0.65 23.78 -46.42
CA ILE A 22 0.83 25.10 -45.82
C ILE A 22 0.34 26.16 -46.82
N GLU A 23 -0.81 26.77 -46.56
CA GLU A 23 -1.04 28.19 -46.88
C GLU A 23 -1.33 28.94 -45.58
N ALA A 24 -0.57 30.02 -45.37
CA ALA A 24 -0.55 30.81 -44.17
C ALA A 24 -1.70 31.82 -44.17
N ASP A 25 -2.53 31.80 -43.12
CA ASP A 25 -3.05 33.01 -42.48
C ASP A 25 -3.70 32.67 -41.13
N GLY A 26 -3.64 33.61 -40.19
CA GLY A 26 -4.67 33.75 -39.16
C GLY A 26 -4.52 32.92 -37.89
N SER A 27 -3.90 33.55 -36.88
CA SER A 27 -4.26 33.47 -35.45
C SER A 27 -5.19 32.32 -35.05
N SER A 28 -4.61 31.19 -34.65
CA SER A 28 -5.32 30.20 -33.85
C SER A 28 -4.52 29.96 -32.57
N SER A 29 -4.87 30.71 -31.52
CA SER A 29 -4.56 30.26 -30.16
C SER A 29 -5.41 29.00 -29.91
N SER A 30 -4.89 27.87 -30.35
CA SER A 30 -5.48 26.55 -30.19
C SER A 30 -5.52 26.21 -28.71
N THR A 31 -6.62 26.57 -28.04
CA THR A 31 -6.96 26.01 -26.74
C THR A 31 -7.09 24.50 -26.94
N PRO A 32 -6.28 23.67 -26.27
CA PRO A 32 -6.35 22.22 -26.42
C PRO A 32 -7.75 21.75 -26.05
N ASP A 33 -8.42 21.09 -26.99
CA ASP A 33 -9.76 20.51 -26.78
C ASP A 33 -9.76 19.69 -25.50
N GLY A 34 -10.81 19.83 -24.67
CA GLY A 34 -10.88 19.20 -23.35
C GLY A 34 -10.64 17.68 -23.35
N LEU A 35 -10.84 17.00 -24.47
CA LEU A 35 -10.49 15.59 -24.66
C LEU A 35 -8.97 15.35 -24.58
N THR A 36 -8.16 16.20 -25.21
CA THR A 36 -6.70 16.09 -25.22
C THR A 36 -6.11 16.29 -23.82
N THR A 37 -6.66 17.24 -23.06
CA THR A 37 -6.28 17.47 -21.65
C THR A 37 -6.63 16.27 -20.79
N ARG A 38 -7.84 15.71 -20.92
CA ARG A 38 -8.27 14.53 -20.15
C ARG A 38 -7.43 13.29 -20.47
N LEU A 39 -7.10 13.06 -21.75
CA LEU A 39 -6.22 11.96 -22.16
C LEU A 39 -4.81 12.13 -21.59
N ARG A 40 -4.27 13.36 -21.60
CA ARG A 40 -2.97 13.65 -21.00
C ARG A 40 -2.96 13.38 -19.49
N THR A 41 -3.98 13.84 -18.78
CA THR A 41 -4.14 13.62 -17.33
C THR A 41 -4.25 12.13 -17.01
N ALA A 42 -5.10 11.39 -17.73
CA ALA A 42 -5.21 9.94 -17.56
C ALA A 42 -3.88 9.22 -17.83
N ALA A 43 -3.17 9.61 -18.90
CA ALA A 43 -1.88 9.04 -19.22
C ALA A 43 -0.80 9.37 -18.17
N SER A 44 -0.85 10.53 -17.52
CA SER A 44 0.04 10.83 -16.39
C SER A 44 -0.31 10.03 -15.14
N GLN A 45 -1.60 9.84 -14.84
CA GLN A 45 -2.06 9.03 -13.71
C GLN A 45 -1.63 7.56 -13.87
N ILE A 46 -1.84 6.99 -15.06
CA ILE A 46 -1.40 5.62 -15.39
C ILE A 46 0.11 5.46 -15.18
N ARG A 47 0.92 6.39 -15.71
CA ARG A 47 2.38 6.36 -15.53
C ARG A 47 2.80 6.46 -14.07
N SER A 48 2.08 7.25 -13.26
CA SER A 48 2.34 7.32 -11.83
C SER A 48 2.01 6.00 -11.14
N LEU A 49 0.87 5.39 -11.43
CA LEU A 49 0.51 4.08 -10.89
C LEU A 49 1.51 2.98 -11.28
N GLU A 50 1.95 2.96 -12.55
CA GLU A 50 2.99 2.03 -13.02
C GLU A 50 4.29 2.20 -12.22
N ARG A 51 4.72 3.46 -11.99
CA ARG A 51 5.92 3.76 -11.21
C ARG A 51 5.78 3.30 -9.76
N GLU A 52 4.67 3.59 -9.10
CA GLU A 52 4.44 3.15 -7.71
C GLU A 52 4.40 1.61 -7.62
N TYR A 53 3.78 0.95 -8.59
CA TYR A 53 3.79 -0.51 -8.69
C TYR A 53 5.22 -1.07 -8.85
N ASP A 54 6.05 -0.46 -9.69
CA ASP A 54 7.44 -0.87 -9.88
C ASP A 54 8.27 -0.69 -8.59
N TYR A 55 8.03 0.38 -7.81
CA TYR A 55 8.67 0.56 -6.50
C TYR A 55 8.26 -0.53 -5.51
N LEU A 56 6.95 -0.82 -5.40
CA LEU A 56 6.45 -1.88 -4.53
C LEU A 56 7.01 -3.25 -4.94
N ARG A 57 7.10 -3.51 -6.24
CA ARG A 57 7.70 -4.73 -6.77
C ARG A 57 9.19 -4.83 -6.41
N LEU A 58 9.95 -3.76 -6.61
CA LEU A 58 11.38 -3.73 -6.29
C LEU A 58 11.61 -3.96 -4.79
N TRP A 59 10.78 -3.36 -3.93
CA TRP A 59 10.80 -3.63 -2.49
C TRP A 59 10.51 -5.10 -2.18
N ALA A 60 9.46 -5.67 -2.78
CA ALA A 60 9.06 -7.05 -2.55
C ALA A 60 10.15 -8.05 -2.99
N ASP A 61 10.76 -7.81 -4.14
CA ASP A 61 11.88 -8.62 -4.66
C ASP A 61 13.13 -8.43 -3.79
N GLY A 62 13.44 -7.20 -3.36
CA GLY A 62 14.62 -6.87 -2.55
C GLY A 62 14.64 -7.51 -1.17
N TYR A 63 13.48 -7.73 -0.55
CA TYR A 63 13.36 -8.42 0.74
C TYR A 63 12.86 -9.86 0.62
N GLY A 64 12.76 -10.38 -0.60
CA GLY A 64 12.42 -11.79 -0.84
C GLY A 64 11.02 -12.17 -0.36
N LEU A 65 10.03 -11.30 -0.53
CA LEU A 65 8.62 -11.52 -0.15
C LEU A 65 8.09 -12.87 -0.69
N PHE A 66 8.32 -13.16 -1.97
CA PHE A 66 7.85 -14.40 -2.60
C PHE A 66 8.68 -15.64 -2.25
N SER A 67 9.87 -15.44 -1.68
CA SER A 67 10.76 -16.52 -1.23
C SER A 67 10.59 -16.86 0.25
N GLY A 68 9.79 -16.08 0.98
CA GLY A 68 9.61 -16.20 2.42
C GLY A 68 10.80 -15.70 3.26
N GLU A 69 11.75 -14.98 2.67
CA GLU A 69 12.86 -14.37 3.41
C GLU A 69 12.39 -13.20 4.27
N LEU A 70 11.48 -12.37 3.75
CA LEU A 70 10.84 -11.31 4.51
C LEU A 70 10.18 -11.87 5.77
N ASP A 71 9.49 -13.02 5.68
CA ASP A 71 8.82 -13.63 6.83
C ASP A 71 9.80 -13.98 7.96
N LYS A 72 11.04 -14.36 7.63
CA LYS A 72 12.09 -14.64 8.63
C LYS A 72 12.54 -13.37 9.33
N ILE A 73 12.70 -12.28 8.58
CA ILE A 73 13.06 -10.96 9.11
C ILE A 73 11.94 -10.46 10.04
N LEU A 74 10.68 -10.57 9.59
CA LEU A 74 9.51 -10.16 10.36
C LEU A 74 9.25 -11.06 11.57
N ALA A 75 9.62 -12.34 11.52
CA ALA A 75 9.51 -13.25 12.67
C ALA A 75 10.42 -12.83 13.84
N ALA A 76 11.53 -12.13 13.56
CA ALA A 76 12.46 -11.68 14.58
C ALA A 76 11.96 -10.46 15.37
N SER A 77 11.01 -9.67 14.81
CA SER A 77 10.56 -8.42 15.42
C SER A 77 9.06 -8.18 15.20
N LYS A 78 8.28 -8.36 16.27
CA LYS A 78 6.83 -8.07 16.31
C LYS A 78 6.53 -6.66 15.83
N ARG A 79 7.32 -5.67 16.29
CA ARG A 79 7.10 -4.27 15.92
C ARG A 79 7.32 -4.01 14.43
N LEU A 80 8.39 -4.56 13.86
CA LEU A 80 8.66 -4.45 12.41
C LEU A 80 7.59 -5.17 11.58
N ARG A 81 7.16 -6.36 12.03
CA ARG A 81 6.05 -7.11 11.43
C ARG A 81 4.77 -6.30 11.44
N HIS A 82 4.41 -5.72 12.58
CA HIS A 82 3.21 -4.90 12.71
C HIS A 82 3.27 -3.67 11.79
N SER A 83 4.37 -2.91 11.79
CA SER A 83 4.53 -1.75 10.91
C SER A 83 4.46 -2.12 9.42
N THR A 84 5.12 -3.22 9.02
CA THR A 84 5.11 -3.70 7.64
C THR A 84 3.70 -4.13 7.22
N ASN A 85 3.02 -4.93 8.05
CA ASN A 85 1.66 -5.39 7.78
C ASN A 85 0.67 -4.22 7.70
N ARG A 86 0.81 -3.22 8.58
CA ARG A 86 -0.04 -2.02 8.55
C ARG A 86 0.08 -1.27 7.23
N LEU A 87 1.31 -1.09 6.72
CA LEU A 87 1.55 -0.42 5.44
C LEU A 87 1.02 -1.24 4.25
N LEU A 88 1.23 -2.56 4.25
CA LEU A 88 0.70 -3.44 3.20
C LEU A 88 -0.84 -3.45 3.19
N VAL A 89 -1.48 -3.44 4.36
CA VAL A 89 -2.93 -3.28 4.49
C VAL A 89 -3.38 -1.93 3.94
N GLY A 90 -2.70 -0.84 4.29
CA GLY A 90 -2.97 0.49 3.75
C GLY A 90 -2.93 0.52 2.21
N ILE A 91 -1.89 -0.05 1.60
CA ILE A 91 -1.77 -0.18 0.13
C ILE A 91 -2.97 -0.96 -0.44
N CYS A 92 -3.33 -2.09 0.16
CA CYS A 92 -4.45 -2.90 -0.32
C CYS A 92 -5.80 -2.19 -0.14
N GLN A 93 -5.98 -1.41 0.92
CA GLN A 93 -7.18 -0.58 1.14
C GLN A 93 -7.27 0.53 0.09
N THR A 94 -6.20 1.28 -0.15
CA THR A 94 -6.17 2.30 -1.21
C THR A 94 -6.48 1.73 -2.59
N LEU A 95 -6.08 0.48 -2.88
CA LEU A 95 -6.44 -0.22 -4.12
C LEU A 95 -7.86 -0.83 -4.12
N SER A 96 -8.47 -1.04 -2.95
CA SER A 96 -9.79 -1.68 -2.83
C SER A 96 -10.92 -0.67 -2.63
N ASP A 97 -10.64 0.49 -2.01
CA ASP A 97 -11.55 1.62 -1.80
C ASP A 97 -11.72 2.48 -3.06
N ASN A 98 -11.64 1.80 -4.19
CA ASN A 98 -12.00 2.28 -5.49
C ASN A 98 -13.53 2.22 -5.60
N ASP A 99 -14.22 3.25 -5.09
CA ASP A 99 -15.65 3.49 -5.31
C ASP A 99 -15.88 3.95 -6.77
N LEU A 100 -15.34 3.15 -7.70
CA LEU A 100 -15.50 3.31 -9.13
C LEU A 100 -16.96 3.04 -9.46
N LYS A 101 -17.47 3.77 -10.46
CA LYS A 101 -18.85 3.62 -10.93
C LYS A 101 -19.13 2.14 -11.23
N GLU A 102 -20.36 1.69 -10.95
CA GLU A 102 -20.80 0.29 -11.08
C GLU A 102 -20.40 -0.41 -12.39
N ASP A 103 -20.23 0.35 -13.48
CA ASP A 103 -19.80 -0.16 -14.79
C ASP A 103 -18.31 -0.59 -14.83
N ASP A 104 -17.43 0.08 -14.08
CA ASP A 104 -16.00 -0.27 -13.98
C ASP A 104 -15.78 -1.43 -12.99
N ARG A 105 -16.66 -1.56 -11.99
CA ARG A 105 -16.65 -2.64 -10.96
C ARG A 105 -16.89 -4.04 -11.54
N ARG A 106 -17.67 -4.17 -12.61
CA ARG A 106 -17.92 -5.48 -13.25
C ARG A 106 -16.72 -6.00 -14.06
N SER A 107 -15.89 -5.09 -14.57
CA SER A 107 -14.65 -5.40 -15.30
C SER A 107 -13.50 -5.74 -14.34
N LEU A 108 -13.44 -5.05 -13.19
CA LEU A 108 -12.52 -5.31 -12.08
C LEU A 108 -12.98 -6.49 -11.20
N SER A 109 -13.19 -7.61 -11.90
CA SER A 109 -12.86 -9.02 -11.58
C SER A 109 -12.63 -9.42 -10.12
N LEU A 110 -13.13 -10.61 -9.79
CA LEU A 110 -12.85 -11.52 -8.65
C LEU A 110 -11.54 -11.29 -7.85
N LYS A 111 -10.46 -10.84 -8.49
CA LYS A 111 -9.21 -10.42 -7.85
C LYS A 111 -9.38 -9.22 -6.91
N SER A 112 -10.13 -8.18 -7.29
CA SER A 112 -10.43 -7.03 -6.42
C SER A 112 -11.26 -7.47 -5.21
N ALA A 113 -12.26 -8.31 -5.42
CA ALA A 113 -13.03 -8.91 -4.32
C ALA A 113 -12.13 -9.72 -3.38
N ARG A 114 -11.24 -10.57 -3.93
CA ARG A 114 -10.27 -11.33 -3.14
C ARG A 114 -9.28 -10.44 -2.37
N VAL A 115 -8.78 -9.36 -2.97
CA VAL A 115 -7.91 -8.40 -2.28
C VAL A 115 -8.66 -7.76 -1.13
N ARG A 116 -9.91 -7.33 -1.32
CA ARG A 116 -10.75 -6.79 -0.25
C ARG A 116 -10.95 -7.79 0.89
N ASP A 117 -11.31 -9.03 0.58
CA ASP A 117 -11.54 -10.07 1.60
C ASP A 117 -10.26 -10.37 2.41
N ILE A 118 -9.10 -10.47 1.74
CA ILE A 118 -7.79 -10.65 2.40
C ILE A 118 -7.45 -9.44 3.26
N THR A 119 -7.74 -8.24 2.76
CA THR A 119 -7.46 -6.98 3.46
C THR A 119 -8.30 -6.86 4.73
N GLU A 120 -9.60 -7.17 4.65
CA GLU A 120 -10.50 -7.18 5.80
C GLU A 120 -10.04 -8.19 6.87
N ALA A 121 -9.64 -9.39 6.44
CA ALA A 121 -9.07 -10.38 7.35
C ALA A 121 -7.76 -9.90 8.00
N ALA A 122 -6.87 -9.25 7.24
CA ALA A 122 -5.61 -8.71 7.74
C ALA A 122 -5.84 -7.56 8.74
N VAL A 123 -6.80 -6.66 8.48
CA VAL A 123 -7.21 -5.61 9.42
C VAL A 123 -7.70 -6.21 10.74
N TYR A 124 -8.52 -7.25 10.67
CA TYR A 124 -9.01 -7.94 11.86
C TYR A 124 -7.87 -8.54 12.69
N ILE A 125 -6.91 -9.20 12.04
CA ILE A 125 -5.73 -9.77 12.70
C ILE A 125 -4.88 -8.67 13.35
N LEU A 126 -4.66 -7.56 12.66
CA LEU A 126 -3.87 -6.44 13.20
C LEU A 126 -4.50 -5.83 14.45
N ARG A 127 -5.82 -5.68 14.49
CA ARG A 127 -6.56 -5.22 15.67
C ARG A 127 -6.53 -6.23 16.83
N GLY A 128 -6.45 -7.53 16.52
CA GLY A 128 -6.37 -8.59 17.52
C GLY A 128 -4.99 -8.76 18.19
N ASP A 129 -3.92 -8.29 17.55
CA ASP A 129 -2.54 -8.29 18.07
C ASP A 129 -2.30 -7.15 19.10
N GLU A 130 -3.27 -6.24 19.28
CA GLU A 130 -3.28 -5.17 20.30
C GLU A 130 -3.63 -5.68 21.72
N GLY A 131 -3.46 -6.98 21.95
CA GLY A 131 -3.66 -7.63 23.24
C GLY A 131 -2.44 -7.52 24.13
N SER A 132 -2.49 -6.56 25.07
CA SER A 132 -1.62 -6.47 26.27
C SER A 132 -0.18 -5.97 26.06
N ASP A 133 -0.01 -4.75 25.57
CA ASP A 133 1.00 -3.83 26.13
C ASP A 133 0.52 -2.38 25.91
N ASN A 134 0.18 -1.74 27.02
CA ASN A 134 -0.26 -0.36 27.08
C ASN A 134 0.95 0.55 26.93
N ASP A 135 1.27 0.95 25.70
CA ASP A 135 2.03 2.18 25.43
C ASP A 135 1.49 2.84 24.15
N SER A 136 0.94 4.02 24.38
CA SER A 136 0.49 5.08 23.47
C SER A 136 0.99 5.03 22.03
N ASP A 137 0.04 4.97 21.11
CA ASP A 137 -0.20 6.00 20.07
C ASP A 137 -1.38 5.51 19.21
N ALA A 138 -2.57 5.47 19.82
CA ALA A 138 -3.82 5.19 19.13
C ALA A 138 -4.28 6.45 18.37
N GLU A 139 -3.52 6.87 17.37
CA GLU A 139 -4.03 7.76 16.33
C GLU A 139 -4.67 6.88 15.25
N SER A 140 -5.81 6.29 15.61
CA SER A 140 -6.71 5.62 14.66
C SER A 140 -7.82 6.57 14.27
N ASP A 141 -7.46 7.73 13.70
CA ASP A 141 -8.36 8.51 12.86
C ASP A 141 -8.50 7.81 11.51
N SER A 142 -9.15 6.65 11.52
CA SER A 142 -9.89 6.15 10.36
C SER A 142 -11.29 6.75 10.38
N GLU A 143 -11.38 8.06 10.51
CA GLU A 143 -12.53 8.80 10.02
C GLU A 143 -12.46 8.77 8.50
N SER A 144 -12.95 7.68 7.91
CA SER A 144 -13.28 7.64 6.49
C SER A 144 -14.41 8.65 6.30
N ALA A 145 -14.05 9.91 6.11
CA ALA A 145 -14.89 10.86 5.43
C ALA A 145 -15.06 10.29 4.01
N ARG A 146 -16.15 9.55 3.82
CA ARG A 146 -16.55 8.88 2.58
C ARG A 146 -16.85 9.93 1.49
N GLY A 147 -15.81 10.63 1.07
CA GLY A 147 -15.77 11.43 -0.14
C GLY A 147 -15.32 10.53 -1.28
N THR A 148 -15.78 10.82 -2.49
CA THR A 148 -15.25 10.21 -3.71
C THR A 148 -13.77 10.58 -3.81
N SER A 149 -12.85 9.68 -3.44
CA SER A 149 -11.41 9.90 -3.59
C SER A 149 -11.08 10.06 -5.06
N SER A 150 -10.36 11.13 -5.41
CA SER A 150 -9.85 11.27 -6.77
C SER A 150 -8.74 10.24 -7.00
N ILE A 151 -8.50 9.90 -8.27
CA ILE A 151 -7.38 9.03 -8.62
C ILE A 151 -6.02 9.67 -8.26
N GLU A 152 -5.93 11.00 -8.21
CA GLU A 152 -4.76 11.69 -7.64
C GLU A 152 -4.57 11.37 -6.16
N ASP A 153 -5.64 11.40 -5.36
CA ASP A 153 -5.57 11.09 -3.92
C ASP A 153 -5.14 9.63 -3.71
N ILE A 154 -5.69 8.71 -4.53
CA ILE A 154 -5.29 7.29 -4.55
C ILE A 154 -3.79 7.15 -4.87
N ILE A 155 -3.28 7.89 -5.85
CA ILE A 155 -1.85 7.86 -6.21
C ILE A 155 -0.98 8.40 -5.07
N ASP A 156 -1.39 9.49 -4.42
CA ASP A 156 -0.64 10.11 -3.34
C ASP A 156 -0.64 9.23 -2.07
N ASP A 157 -1.76 8.57 -1.76
CA ASP A 157 -1.87 7.58 -0.67
C ASP A 157 -0.98 6.36 -0.93
N LEU A 158 -0.99 5.84 -2.16
CA LEU A 158 -0.11 4.73 -2.56
C LEU A 158 1.35 5.10 -2.42
N LYS A 159 1.73 6.26 -2.96
CA LYS A 159 3.09 6.78 -2.88
C LYS A 159 3.53 6.94 -1.43
N THR A 160 2.67 7.46 -0.57
CA THR A 160 2.98 7.65 0.86
C THR A 160 3.21 6.30 1.54
N ASN A 161 2.31 5.33 1.37
CA ASN A 161 2.46 4.02 1.99
C ASN A 161 3.71 3.27 1.47
N ILE A 162 3.97 3.32 0.17
CA ILE A 162 5.15 2.68 -0.45
C ILE A 162 6.43 3.36 0.03
N GLN A 163 6.46 4.69 0.12
CA GLN A 163 7.62 5.41 0.64
C GLN A 163 7.89 5.02 2.09
N CYS A 164 6.87 4.99 2.96
CA CYS A 164 7.03 4.53 4.33
C CYS A 164 7.54 3.08 4.41
N LEU A 165 7.13 2.22 3.48
CA LEU A 165 7.58 0.83 3.40
C LEU A 165 9.07 0.75 3.02
N VAL A 166 9.52 1.58 2.09
CA VAL A 166 10.93 1.71 1.71
C VAL A 166 11.76 2.31 2.85
N ASP A 167 11.22 3.27 3.60
CA ASP A 167 11.91 3.91 4.73
C ASP A 167 12.12 2.96 5.93
N LEU A 168 11.36 1.86 6.00
CA LEU A 168 11.66 0.76 6.92
C LEU A 168 12.92 -0.03 6.53
N GLY A 169 13.53 0.24 5.37
CA GLY A 169 14.72 -0.40 4.82
C GLY A 169 15.80 -0.77 5.83
N PRO A 170 16.35 0.22 6.58
CA PRO A 170 17.38 -0.03 7.59
C PRO A 170 16.95 -1.01 8.69
N ARG A 171 15.64 -1.08 9.00
CA ARG A 171 15.09 -1.98 10.02
C ARG A 171 14.92 -3.41 9.51
N TYR A 172 14.86 -3.62 8.19
CA TYR A 172 14.90 -4.96 7.62
C TYR A 172 16.32 -5.55 7.63
N GLU A 173 17.34 -4.69 7.52
CA GLU A 173 18.75 -5.10 7.62
C GLU A 173 19.16 -5.38 9.06
N GLU A 174 18.70 -4.56 10.01
CA GLU A 174 18.98 -4.70 11.44
C GLU A 174 17.68 -4.78 12.27
N PRO A 175 16.94 -5.90 12.20
CA PRO A 175 15.69 -6.06 12.93
C PRO A 175 15.95 -6.11 14.44
N ILE A 176 15.28 -5.22 15.18
CA ILE A 176 15.32 -5.22 16.65
C ILE A 176 14.60 -6.46 17.14
N GLN A 177 15.37 -7.41 17.68
CA GLN A 177 14.84 -8.66 18.18
C GLN A 177 13.90 -8.43 19.36
N ASP A 178 12.75 -9.12 19.35
CA ASP A 178 11.88 -9.13 20.51
C ASP A 178 12.61 -9.77 21.70
N LYS A 179 12.43 -9.19 22.89
CA LYS A 179 12.95 -9.82 24.12
C LYS A 179 12.27 -11.18 24.25
N ALA A 180 13.05 -12.26 24.27
CA ALA A 180 12.55 -13.54 24.73
C ALA A 180 12.06 -13.32 26.17
N VAL A 181 10.75 -13.48 26.39
CA VAL A 181 10.23 -13.67 27.74
C VAL A 181 10.86 -14.98 28.18
N ALA A 182 11.99 -14.89 28.89
CA ALA A 182 12.43 -15.99 29.71
C ALA A 182 11.26 -16.21 30.67
N GLU A 183 10.50 -17.28 30.42
CA GLU A 183 9.65 -17.86 31.44
C GLU A 183 10.55 -17.98 32.68
N GLU A 184 10.29 -17.17 33.70
CA GLU A 184 10.91 -17.32 35.00
C GLU A 184 10.55 -18.73 35.45
N GLU A 185 11.51 -19.61 35.22
CA GLU A 185 11.58 -20.96 35.73
C GLU A 185 11.31 -20.89 37.23
N ALA A 186 10.28 -21.62 37.65
CA ALA A 186 9.82 -21.72 39.02
C ALA A 186 10.97 -22.05 39.97
N VAL A 187 11.59 -21.05 40.61
CA VAL A 187 12.39 -21.25 41.81
C VAL A 187 11.42 -21.30 42.99
N SER A 188 10.90 -22.49 43.23
CA SER A 188 10.34 -22.90 44.51
C SER A 188 11.41 -22.68 45.60
N ALA A 189 11.39 -21.52 46.24
CA ALA A 189 12.09 -21.30 47.49
C ALA A 189 11.09 -21.53 48.64
N PRO A 190 11.34 -22.47 49.57
CA PRO A 190 10.47 -22.63 50.73
C PRO A 190 10.59 -21.39 51.62
N GLN A 191 9.48 -20.68 51.79
CA GLN A 191 9.36 -19.53 52.69
C GLN A 191 9.61 -19.97 54.14
N PRO A 192 10.52 -19.33 54.90
CA PRO A 192 10.62 -19.58 56.32
C PRO A 192 9.42 -18.97 57.04
N THR A 193 8.61 -19.83 57.68
CA THR A 193 7.57 -19.43 58.64
C THR A 193 8.19 -18.65 59.78
N ILE A 194 7.95 -17.35 59.83
CA ILE A 194 8.28 -16.50 60.97
C ILE A 194 7.18 -16.71 62.02
N HIS A 195 7.50 -17.47 63.07
CA HIS A 195 6.67 -17.61 64.27
C HIS A 195 6.98 -16.44 65.20
N TRP A 196 6.02 -15.54 65.42
CA TRP A 196 6.15 -14.47 66.41
C TRP A 196 5.68 -14.96 67.78
N ASP A 197 6.58 -15.55 68.55
CA ASP A 197 6.33 -15.77 69.98
C ASP A 197 6.41 -14.42 70.71
N LEU A 198 5.24 -13.96 71.16
CA LEU A 198 5.09 -12.83 72.08
C LEU A 198 5.48 -13.29 73.48
N ALA A 199 6.49 -12.63 74.05
CA ALA A 199 6.85 -12.73 75.47
C ALA A 199 5.86 -11.97 76.37
#